data_AF-A0A1G9WY17-F1
#
_entry.id   AF-A0A1G9WY17-F1
#
_cell.length_a   1.000
_cell.length_b   1.000
_cell.length_c   1.000
_cell.angle_alpha   90.00
_cell.angle_beta   90.00
_cell.angle_gamma   90.00
#
_symmetry.space_group_name_H-M   'P 1'
#
loop_
_entity.id
_entity.type
_entity.pdbx_description
1 polymer ?
#
loop_
_entity_poly.entity_id
_entity_poly.type
_entity_poly.pdbx_seq_one_letter_code
_entity_poly.pdbx_strand_id
1 'polypeptide(L)'
;MRTLSSYIMFVGILWVAVIGNWIIQNYDHVSVYPKAAHIAFGSGLGGVFLAYLMKKFSTYKENHNVEKKDNRDVINKWDDKGSPYSKWLFGIVVVSLVIAAFYSWSLSIKMLNLYLFVGFVLIGFHFVMKGERVEEPDDLNFKGKTKNFLDLIDYRWQPFNISLIVFSLVVWSFLWSKHFDIPMYLEIGGNPRYVTSLPASAFVMSGLMIVSTFIFIINNGDIFGIRKARQNGLKVLQIHFVEIISCGVTFFILVVTLIEAFVLRF
;
A
#
# COMPACT_ATOMS: atom_id res chain seq x y z
N MET A 1 1.01 -6.39 23.35
CA MET A 1 1.39 -7.13 22.11
C MET A 1 0.63 -6.63 20.88
N ARG A 2 -0.70 -6.44 20.92
CA ARG A 2 -1.47 -5.95 19.75
C ARG A 2 -1.03 -4.58 19.19
N THR A 3 -0.77 -3.60 20.05
CA THR A 3 -0.23 -2.29 19.65
C THR A 3 1.12 -2.46 18.94
N LEU A 4 2.03 -3.22 19.54
CA LEU A 4 3.33 -3.53 18.95
C LEU A 4 3.19 -4.23 17.60
N SER A 5 2.30 -5.23 17.46
CA SER A 5 2.06 -5.89 16.17
C SER A 5 1.50 -4.93 15.12
N SER A 6 0.64 -3.98 15.50
CA SER A 6 0.14 -2.95 14.57
C SER A 6 1.26 -2.04 14.06
N TYR A 7 2.19 -1.63 14.94
CA TYR A 7 3.36 -0.83 14.51
C TYR A 7 4.35 -1.63 13.67
N ILE A 8 4.63 -2.89 14.03
CA ILE A 8 5.48 -3.77 13.22
C ILE A 8 4.85 -4.00 11.84
N MET A 9 3.53 -4.21 11.78
CA MET A 9 2.79 -4.33 10.52
C MET A 9 2.94 -3.07 9.66
N PHE A 10 2.74 -1.89 10.26
CA PHE A 10 2.85 -0.62 9.58
C PHE A 10 4.27 -0.34 9.07
N VAL A 11 5.29 -0.55 9.90
CA VAL A 11 6.69 -0.38 9.52
C VAL A 11 7.08 -1.41 8.45
N GLY A 12 6.65 -2.66 8.60
CA GLY A 12 6.90 -3.72 7.63
C GLY A 12 6.32 -3.41 6.26
N ILE A 13 5.06 -2.96 6.19
CA ILE A 13 4.42 -2.64 4.90
C ILE A 13 5.03 -1.41 4.23
N LEU A 14 5.41 -0.39 5.02
CA LEU A 14 6.16 0.77 4.51
C LEU A 14 7.54 0.36 3.98
N TRP A 15 8.23 -0.53 4.69
CA TRP A 15 9.52 -1.04 4.27
C TRP A 15 9.43 -1.79 2.94
N VAL A 16 8.42 -2.66 2.80
CA VAL A 16 8.12 -3.36 1.53
C VAL A 16 7.88 -2.35 0.40
N ALA A 17 7.05 -1.33 0.64
CA ALA A 17 6.74 -0.31 -0.37
C ALA A 17 7.99 0.48 -0.79
N VAL A 18 8.78 0.96 0.17
CA VAL A 18 9.97 1.79 -0.11
C VAL A 18 11.04 0.98 -0.84
N ILE A 19 11.39 -0.21 -0.32
CA ILE A 19 12.42 -1.06 -0.94
C ILE A 19 11.97 -1.58 -2.30
N GLY A 20 10.70 -2.00 -2.43
CA GLY A 20 10.17 -2.49 -3.70
C GLY A 20 10.19 -1.43 -4.79
N ASN A 21 9.72 -0.21 -4.49
CA ASN A 21 9.78 0.90 -5.44
C ASN A 21 11.22 1.30 -5.78
N TRP A 22 12.13 1.25 -4.81
CA TRP A 22 13.55 1.52 -5.07
C TRP A 22 14.16 0.49 -6.03
N ILE A 23 13.85 -0.81 -5.87
CA ILE A 23 14.29 -1.89 -6.78
C ILE A 23 13.78 -1.63 -8.20
N ILE A 24 12.49 -1.32 -8.34
CA ILE A 24 11.87 -1.10 -9.65
C ILE A 24 12.48 0.12 -10.36
N GLN A 25 12.66 1.23 -9.63
CA GLN A 25 13.19 2.48 -10.21
C GLN A 25 14.66 2.41 -10.62
N ASN A 26 15.45 1.55 -9.97
CA ASN A 26 16.90 1.46 -10.22
C ASN A 26 17.28 0.23 -11.05
N TYR A 27 16.31 -0.45 -11.66
CA TYR A 27 16.51 -1.73 -12.33
C TYR A 27 17.61 -1.66 -13.42
N ASP A 28 17.58 -0.62 -14.25
CA ASP A 28 18.53 -0.42 -15.35
C ASP A 28 19.86 0.20 -14.87
N HIS A 29 19.83 0.99 -13.80
CA HIS A 29 20.98 1.78 -13.35
C HIS A 29 21.96 1.01 -12.46
N VAL A 30 21.50 -0.06 -11.81
CA VAL A 30 22.32 -0.83 -10.86
C VAL A 30 22.75 -2.15 -11.52
N SER A 31 24.03 -2.25 -11.86
CA SER A 31 24.62 -3.38 -12.58
C SER A 31 24.69 -4.68 -11.76
N VAL A 32 24.61 -4.59 -10.42
CA VAL A 32 24.65 -5.74 -9.53
C VAL A 32 23.56 -5.55 -8.49
N TYR A 33 22.41 -6.23 -8.63
CA TYR A 33 21.42 -6.30 -7.54
C TYR A 33 21.91 -7.33 -6.52
N PRO A 34 22.59 -6.90 -5.45
CA PRO A 34 23.27 -7.83 -4.57
C PRO A 34 22.20 -8.52 -3.72
N LYS A 35 22.54 -9.69 -3.16
CA LYS A 35 21.77 -10.41 -2.14
C LYS A 35 21.11 -9.48 -1.09
N ALA A 36 21.73 -8.33 -0.80
CA ALA A 36 21.19 -7.26 0.04
C ALA A 36 19.77 -6.80 -0.36
N ALA A 37 19.46 -6.58 -1.63
CA ALA A 37 18.13 -6.14 -2.06
C ALA A 37 17.06 -7.22 -1.82
N HIS A 38 17.42 -8.48 -2.08
CA HIS A 38 16.58 -9.64 -1.77
C HIS A 38 16.32 -9.76 -0.27
N ILE A 39 17.39 -9.64 0.54
CA ILE A 39 17.30 -9.71 2.00
C ILE A 39 16.46 -8.55 2.55
N ALA A 40 16.67 -7.33 2.06
CA ALA A 40 15.96 -6.13 2.51
C ALA A 40 14.46 -6.18 2.15
N PHE A 41 14.13 -6.65 0.95
CA PHE A 41 12.73 -6.83 0.55
C PHE A 41 12.09 -7.97 1.36
N GLY A 42 12.79 -9.10 1.48
CA GLY A 42 12.37 -10.26 2.27
C GLY A 42 12.19 -9.95 3.76
N SER A 43 13.02 -9.07 4.35
CA SER A 43 12.88 -8.66 5.75
C SER A 43 11.62 -7.83 5.99
N GLY A 44 11.20 -7.01 5.01
CA GLY A 44 9.93 -6.29 5.05
C GLY A 44 8.74 -7.25 5.08
N LEU A 45 8.71 -8.22 4.15
CA LEU A 45 7.69 -9.27 4.11
C LEU A 45 7.71 -10.12 5.39
N GLY A 46 8.90 -10.43 5.89
CA GLY A 46 9.10 -11.11 7.18
C GLY A 46 8.51 -10.33 8.35
N GLY A 47 8.67 -9.00 8.38
CA GLY A 47 8.05 -8.13 9.37
C GLY A 47 6.52 -8.17 9.34
N VAL A 48 5.92 -8.11 8.15
CA VAL A 48 4.46 -8.28 7.94
C VAL A 48 3.99 -9.64 8.45
N PHE A 49 4.70 -10.70 8.10
CA PHE A 49 4.37 -12.07 8.52
C PHE A 49 4.52 -12.26 10.03
N LEU A 50 5.59 -11.75 10.64
CA LEU A 50 5.80 -11.79 12.09
C LEU A 50 4.71 -11.03 12.83
N ALA A 51 4.33 -9.84 12.38
CA ALA A 51 3.22 -9.08 12.96
C ALA A 51 1.90 -9.86 12.90
N TYR A 52 1.63 -10.55 11.78
CA TYR A 52 0.48 -11.43 11.65
C TYR A 52 0.49 -12.57 12.66
N LEU A 53 1.62 -13.28 12.80
CA LEU A 53 1.76 -14.37 13.78
C LEU A 53 1.63 -13.88 15.22
N MET A 54 2.28 -12.77 15.57
CA MET A 54 2.16 -12.16 16.90
C MET A 54 0.70 -11.86 17.25
N LYS A 55 -0.09 -11.39 16.28
CA LYS A 55 -1.52 -11.18 16.47
C LYS A 55 -2.28 -12.50 16.59
N LYS A 56 -2.01 -13.49 15.73
CA LYS A 56 -2.71 -14.78 15.72
C LYS A 56 -2.53 -15.57 17.02
N PHE A 57 -1.35 -15.49 17.63
CA PHE A 57 -1.02 -16.17 18.89
C PHE A 57 -1.24 -15.32 20.15
N SER A 58 -1.66 -14.06 20.01
CA SER A 58 -1.93 -13.18 21.15
C SER A 58 -3.26 -13.55 21.83
N THR A 59 -3.20 -14.44 22.82
CA THR A 59 -4.31 -14.80 23.71
C THR A 59 -4.57 -13.70 24.74
N TYR A 60 -5.18 -12.58 24.34
CA TYR A 60 -5.53 -11.51 25.29
C TYR A 60 -6.99 -11.09 25.11
N LYS A 61 -7.76 -11.18 26.20
CA LYS A 61 -9.16 -10.71 26.28
C LYS A 61 -9.15 -9.20 26.37
N GLU A 62 -9.91 -8.55 25.48
CA GLU A 62 -10.04 -7.11 25.42
C GLU A 62 -10.78 -6.62 26.67
N ASN A 63 -10.11 -5.82 27.52
CA ASN A 63 -10.78 -5.18 28.65
C ASN A 63 -11.62 -4.04 28.07
N HIS A 64 -12.92 -4.27 27.86
CA HIS A 64 -13.86 -3.33 27.24
C HIS A 64 -14.05 -2.01 28.02
N ASN A 65 -13.47 -1.89 29.22
CA ASN A 65 -13.89 -0.94 30.24
C ASN A 65 -12.92 0.21 30.55
N VAL A 66 -12.16 0.72 29.58
CA VAL A 66 -11.38 1.93 29.82
C VAL A 66 -11.77 3.00 28.82
N GLU A 67 -12.39 4.07 29.30
CA GLU A 67 -12.63 5.37 28.68
C GLU A 67 -11.31 6.07 28.25
N LYS A 68 -10.38 5.39 27.58
CA LYS A 68 -9.25 6.11 26.98
C LYS A 68 -9.74 6.88 25.77
N LYS A 69 -9.36 8.15 25.73
CA LYS A 69 -9.48 9.05 24.59
C LYS A 69 -9.12 8.32 23.28
N ASP A 70 -10.03 8.36 22.32
CA ASP A 70 -9.81 7.84 20.96
C ASP A 70 -9.43 9.01 20.05
N ASN A 71 -8.26 8.93 19.41
CA ASN A 71 -7.83 9.99 18.49
C ASN A 71 -8.69 10.05 17.22
N ARG A 72 -9.59 9.09 16.99
CA ARG A 72 -10.60 9.16 15.92
C ARG A 72 -11.51 10.37 16.03
N ASP A 73 -11.89 10.76 17.24
CA ASP A 73 -12.76 11.94 17.45
C ASP A 73 -12.08 13.22 16.95
N VAL A 74 -10.74 13.27 17.01
CA VAL A 74 -9.96 14.37 16.46
C VAL A 74 -10.01 14.35 14.93
N ILE A 75 -9.90 13.18 14.30
CA ILE A 75 -9.99 13.02 12.85
C ILE A 75 -11.36 13.44 12.34
N ASN A 76 -12.44 12.98 12.98
CA ASN A 76 -13.82 13.34 12.61
C ASN A 76 -14.05 14.86 12.78
N LYS A 77 -13.66 15.43 13.93
CA LYS A 77 -13.74 16.89 14.16
C LYS A 77 -12.91 17.70 13.18
N TRP A 78 -11.84 17.14 12.64
CA TRP A 78 -10.97 17.82 11.69
C TRP A 78 -11.63 17.95 10.32
N ASP A 79 -12.36 16.92 9.90
CA ASP A 79 -13.11 16.90 8.65
C ASP A 79 -14.30 17.87 8.71
N ASP A 80 -15.06 17.86 9.82
CA ASP A 80 -16.23 18.73 10.02
C ASP A 80 -15.87 20.24 10.03
N LYS A 81 -14.63 20.57 10.41
CA LYS A 81 -14.17 21.98 10.55
C LYS A 81 -13.58 22.58 9.27
N GLY A 82 -13.46 21.83 8.17
CA GLY A 82 -12.97 22.36 6.88
C GLY A 82 -11.66 23.13 7.01
N SER A 83 -10.69 22.58 7.76
CA SER A 83 -9.62 23.36 8.37
C SER A 83 -8.69 24.09 7.35
N PRO A 84 -8.09 25.23 7.73
CA PRO A 84 -7.15 25.98 6.89
C PRO A 84 -5.78 25.30 6.71
N TYR A 85 -5.46 24.24 7.46
CA TYR A 85 -4.18 23.53 7.36
C TYR A 85 -3.94 22.90 5.99
N SER A 86 -5.02 22.56 5.26
CA SER A 86 -4.94 22.09 3.88
C SER A 86 -4.27 23.11 2.95
N LYS A 87 -4.53 24.40 3.14
CA LYS A 87 -3.93 25.49 2.36
C LYS A 87 -2.45 25.67 2.66
N TRP A 88 -2.03 25.53 3.93
CA TRP A 88 -0.63 25.64 4.31
C TRP A 88 0.20 24.46 3.82
N LEU A 89 -0.32 23.23 3.96
CA LEU A 89 0.31 22.03 3.40
C LEU A 89 0.44 22.11 1.88
N PHE A 90 -0.61 22.57 1.19
CA PHE A 90 -0.56 22.82 -0.25
C PHE A 90 0.51 23.87 -0.59
N GLY A 91 0.59 24.96 0.17
CA GLY A 91 1.64 25.97 0.03
C GLY A 91 3.05 25.38 0.16
N ILE A 92 3.31 24.55 1.17
CA ILE A 92 4.61 23.87 1.34
C ILE A 92 4.94 23.00 0.12
N VAL A 93 3.99 22.21 -0.35
CA VAL A 93 4.17 21.33 -1.53
C VAL A 93 4.49 22.15 -2.78
N VAL A 94 3.75 23.24 -3.03
CA VAL A 94 3.99 24.10 -4.19
C VAL A 94 5.35 24.79 -4.09
N VAL A 95 5.68 25.38 -2.94
CA VAL A 95 6.95 26.09 -2.73
C VAL A 95 8.13 25.13 -2.89
N SER A 96 8.09 23.93 -2.31
CA SER A 96 9.17 22.96 -2.44
C SER A 96 9.34 22.46 -3.87
N LEU A 97 8.25 22.27 -4.63
CA LEU A 97 8.31 21.89 -6.05
C LEU A 97 8.92 22.98 -6.93
N VAL A 98 8.57 24.25 -6.66
CA VAL A 98 9.13 25.41 -7.35
C VAL A 98 10.62 25.54 -7.05
N ILE A 99 11.03 25.43 -5.77
CA ILE A 99 12.44 25.45 -5.37
C ILE A 99 13.19 24.31 -6.06
N ALA A 100 12.66 23.08 -6.04
CA ALA A 100 13.27 21.94 -6.71
C ALA A 100 13.47 22.16 -8.21
N ALA A 101 12.56 22.90 -8.87
CA ALA A 101 12.60 23.13 -10.32
C ALA A 101 13.76 24.04 -10.71
N PHE A 102 14.13 24.98 -9.82
CA PHE A 102 15.32 25.80 -9.99
C PHE A 102 16.62 25.00 -9.86
N TYR A 103 16.63 23.87 -9.13
CA TYR A 103 17.80 22.98 -9.04
C TYR A 103 17.85 22.00 -10.21
N SER A 104 16.77 21.23 -10.46
CA SER A 104 16.64 20.38 -11.63
C SER A 104 15.19 19.94 -11.85
N TRP A 105 14.76 19.88 -13.11
CA TRP A 105 13.43 19.40 -13.46
C TRP A 105 13.18 17.94 -13.05
N SER A 106 14.23 17.10 -13.12
CA SER A 106 14.16 15.70 -12.67
C SER A 106 13.85 15.60 -11.17
N LEU A 107 14.47 16.46 -10.34
CA LEU A 107 14.19 16.50 -8.90
C LEU A 107 12.74 16.90 -8.62
N SER A 108 12.22 17.92 -9.33
CA SER A 108 10.81 18.32 -9.18
C SER A 108 9.84 17.20 -9.50
N ILE A 109 10.06 16.46 -10.58
CA ILE A 109 9.20 15.31 -10.94
C ILE A 109 9.29 14.22 -9.86
N LYS A 110 10.49 13.91 -9.35
CA LYS A 110 10.65 12.92 -8.26
C LYS A 110 9.93 13.36 -6.99
N MET A 111 10.03 14.64 -6.62
CA MET A 111 9.32 15.20 -5.47
C MET A 111 7.81 15.22 -5.67
N LEU A 112 7.33 15.54 -6.88
CA LEU A 112 5.91 15.49 -7.21
C LEU A 112 5.36 14.07 -7.02
N ASN A 113 6.05 13.06 -7.56
CA ASN A 113 5.65 11.66 -7.38
C ASN A 113 5.62 11.26 -5.90
N LEU A 114 6.61 11.68 -5.12
CA LEU A 114 6.64 11.45 -3.68
C LEU A 114 5.45 12.12 -2.97
N TYR A 115 5.13 13.38 -3.30
CA TYR A 115 3.99 14.08 -2.70
C TYR A 115 2.65 13.47 -3.10
N LEU A 116 2.50 13.04 -4.35
CA LEU A 116 1.31 12.31 -4.79
C LEU A 116 1.14 11.01 -4.02
N PHE A 117 2.23 10.27 -3.80
CA PHE A 117 2.21 9.03 -3.01
C PHE A 117 1.84 9.26 -1.55
N VAL A 118 2.52 10.22 -0.89
CA VAL A 118 2.21 10.57 0.51
C VAL A 118 0.77 11.06 0.62
N GLY A 119 0.32 11.91 -0.30
CA GLY A 119 -1.07 12.38 -0.37
C GLY A 119 -2.06 11.23 -0.52
N PHE A 120 -1.81 10.30 -1.44
CA PHE A 120 -2.64 9.12 -1.65
C PHE A 120 -2.75 8.25 -0.38
N VAL A 121 -1.62 7.95 0.26
CA VAL A 121 -1.59 7.17 1.51
C VAL A 121 -2.30 7.91 2.65
N LEU A 122 -2.12 9.23 2.78
CA LEU A 122 -2.78 10.03 3.81
C LEU A 122 -4.29 10.14 3.60
N ILE A 123 -4.74 10.30 2.35
CA ILE A 123 -6.17 10.30 2.00
C ILE A 123 -6.77 8.92 2.30
N GLY A 124 -6.09 7.84 1.90
CA GLY A 124 -6.53 6.48 2.21
C GLY A 124 -6.55 6.18 3.71
N PHE A 125 -5.54 6.64 4.46
CA PHE A 125 -5.53 6.57 5.92
C PHE A 125 -6.72 7.31 6.52
N HIS A 126 -6.97 8.54 6.08
CA HIS A 126 -8.12 9.33 6.55
C HIS A 126 -9.44 8.61 6.25
N PHE A 127 -9.61 8.11 5.04
CA PHE A 127 -10.81 7.36 4.62
C PHE A 127 -11.07 6.12 5.50
N VAL A 128 -10.03 5.34 5.81
CA VAL A 128 -10.14 4.14 6.66
C VAL A 128 -10.36 4.50 8.14
N MET A 129 -9.76 5.58 8.63
CA MET A 129 -9.80 5.93 10.05
C MET A 129 -11.01 6.79 10.44
N LYS A 130 -11.62 7.52 9.50
CA LYS A 130 -12.84 8.29 9.70
C LYS A 130 -14.02 7.37 9.99
N GLY A 131 -14.91 7.78 10.89
CA GLY A 131 -16.17 7.08 11.19
C GLY A 131 -16.33 6.75 12.68
N GLU A 132 -17.23 5.83 12.99
CA GLU A 132 -17.49 5.39 14.36
C GLU A 132 -16.70 4.13 14.72
N ARG A 133 -16.56 3.84 16.02
CA ARG A 133 -15.79 2.66 16.48
C ARG A 133 -16.48 1.33 16.15
N VAL A 134 -17.80 1.34 16.10
CA VAL A 134 -18.63 0.23 15.64
C VAL A 134 -19.51 0.81 14.55
N GLU A 135 -19.14 0.60 13.30
CA GLU A 135 -20.01 0.99 12.19
C GLU A 135 -21.12 -0.06 12.10
N GLU A 136 -22.36 0.40 11.86
CA GLU A 136 -23.51 -0.50 11.70
C GLU A 136 -23.18 -1.55 10.63
N PRO A 137 -23.53 -2.83 10.86
CA PRO A 137 -23.32 -3.85 9.85
C PRO A 137 -24.17 -3.49 8.63
N ASP A 138 -23.53 -3.19 7.50
CA ASP A 138 -24.30 -3.07 6.26
C ASP A 138 -25.03 -4.39 5.98
N ASP A 139 -26.28 -4.28 5.52
CA ASP A 139 -27.16 -5.36 5.06
C ASP A 139 -26.69 -6.02 3.74
N LEU A 140 -25.36 -6.14 3.54
CA LEU A 140 -24.75 -6.77 2.38
C LEU A 140 -24.88 -8.30 2.48
N ASN A 141 -26.07 -8.81 2.20
CA ASN A 141 -26.39 -10.24 2.14
C ASN A 141 -25.95 -10.85 0.80
N PHE A 142 -24.63 -10.90 0.56
CA PHE A 142 -24.08 -11.67 -0.56
C PHE A 142 -24.31 -13.17 -0.34
N LYS A 143 -24.76 -13.90 -1.37
CA LYS A 143 -24.96 -15.36 -1.34
C LYS A 143 -24.10 -16.07 -2.39
N GLY A 144 -23.74 -17.33 -2.14
CA GLY A 144 -23.07 -18.20 -3.10
C GLY A 144 -21.55 -17.97 -3.26
N LYS A 145 -21.02 -18.19 -4.48
CA LYS A 145 -19.57 -18.14 -4.77
C LYS A 145 -18.94 -16.76 -4.53
N THR A 146 -19.68 -15.69 -4.81
CA THR A 146 -19.22 -14.30 -4.62
C THR A 146 -18.94 -14.01 -3.14
N LYS A 147 -19.77 -14.53 -2.23
CA LYS A 147 -19.53 -14.40 -0.79
C LYS A 147 -18.23 -15.09 -0.38
N ASN A 148 -18.01 -16.33 -0.81
CA ASN A 148 -16.80 -17.08 -0.47
C ASN A 148 -15.52 -16.36 -0.96
N PHE A 149 -15.57 -15.73 -2.13
CA PHE A 149 -14.45 -14.93 -2.65
C PHE A 149 -14.22 -13.64 -1.86
N LEU A 150 -15.28 -12.90 -1.54
CA LEU A 150 -15.21 -11.69 -0.72
C LEU A 150 -14.73 -11.99 0.71
N ASP A 151 -15.19 -13.10 1.30
CA ASP A 151 -14.75 -13.56 2.62
C ASP A 151 -13.27 -13.99 2.60
N LEU A 152 -12.79 -14.58 1.49
CA LEU A 152 -11.38 -14.92 1.32
C LEU A 152 -10.51 -13.66 1.26
N ILE A 153 -10.98 -12.61 0.60
CA ILE A 153 -10.23 -11.36 0.40
C ILE A 153 -10.48 -10.37 1.55
N ASP A 154 -11.25 -10.72 2.57
CA ASP A 154 -11.55 -9.82 3.66
C ASP A 154 -10.31 -9.47 4.53
N TYR A 155 -9.78 -8.27 4.34
CA TYR A 155 -8.58 -7.78 5.03
C TYR A 155 -8.78 -7.48 6.51
N ARG A 156 -10.02 -7.59 7.01
CA ARG A 156 -10.28 -7.56 8.45
C ARG A 156 -9.66 -8.77 9.15
N TRP A 157 -9.47 -9.89 8.46
CA TRP A 157 -8.97 -11.14 9.04
C TRP A 157 -7.51 -11.42 8.74
N GLN A 158 -7.03 -11.03 7.56
CA GLN A 158 -5.66 -11.23 7.10
C GLN A 158 -5.02 -9.95 6.53
N PRO A 159 -3.70 -9.75 6.69
CA PRO A 159 -3.01 -8.58 6.17
C PRO A 159 -2.55 -8.74 4.70
N PHE A 160 -2.67 -9.95 4.15
CA PHE A 160 -2.21 -10.28 2.80
C PHE A 160 -3.22 -9.80 1.76
N ASN A 161 -3.13 -8.51 1.44
CA ASN A 161 -3.96 -7.91 0.41
C ASN A 161 -3.48 -8.25 -1.01
N ILE A 162 -4.38 -8.15 -1.98
CA ILE A 162 -4.08 -8.48 -3.39
C ILE A 162 -2.93 -7.58 -3.88
N SER A 163 -2.92 -6.31 -3.49
CA SER A 163 -1.84 -5.37 -3.83
C SER A 163 -0.48 -5.87 -3.34
N LEU A 164 -0.39 -6.37 -2.10
CA LEU A 164 0.85 -6.92 -1.55
C LEU A 164 1.34 -8.11 -2.36
N ILE A 165 0.43 -9.01 -2.74
CA ILE A 165 0.76 -10.20 -3.53
C ILE A 165 1.29 -9.78 -4.91
N VAL A 166 0.53 -8.96 -5.64
CA VAL A 166 0.89 -8.55 -7.00
C VAL A 166 2.15 -7.66 -6.99
N PHE A 167 2.27 -6.73 -6.04
CA PHE A 167 3.47 -5.90 -5.88
C PHE A 167 4.71 -6.75 -5.58
N SER A 168 4.57 -7.74 -4.69
CA SER A 168 5.66 -8.67 -4.40
C SER A 168 6.05 -9.47 -5.64
N LEU A 169 5.07 -9.95 -6.42
CA LEU A 169 5.35 -10.64 -7.69
C LEU A 169 6.14 -9.76 -8.66
N VAL A 170 5.73 -8.50 -8.85
CA VAL A 170 6.47 -7.54 -9.70
C VAL A 170 7.91 -7.38 -9.20
N VAL A 171 8.12 -7.10 -7.91
CA VAL A 171 9.47 -6.91 -7.36
C VAL A 171 10.33 -8.18 -7.50
N TRP A 172 9.76 -9.35 -7.19
CA TRP A 172 10.44 -10.63 -7.36
C TRP A 172 10.80 -10.92 -8.81
N SER A 173 9.90 -10.64 -9.75
CA SER A 173 10.18 -10.75 -11.18
C SER A 173 11.39 -9.91 -11.56
N PHE A 174 11.48 -8.66 -11.12
CA PHE A 174 12.62 -7.78 -11.40
C PHE A 174 13.93 -8.31 -10.81
N LEU A 175 13.89 -8.74 -9.55
CA LEU A 175 15.04 -9.31 -8.86
C LEU A 175 15.56 -10.57 -9.57
N TRP A 176 14.66 -11.46 -9.99
CA TRP A 176 15.02 -12.70 -10.68
C TRP A 176 15.49 -12.45 -12.10
N SER A 177 14.80 -11.60 -12.86
CA SER A 177 15.24 -11.21 -14.20
C SER A 177 16.65 -10.63 -14.16
N LYS A 178 16.95 -9.76 -13.20
CA LYS A 178 18.32 -9.24 -13.04
C LYS A 178 19.32 -10.34 -12.64
N HIS A 179 18.93 -11.25 -11.74
CA HIS A 179 19.79 -12.37 -11.32
C HIS A 179 20.16 -13.30 -12.48
N PHE A 180 19.23 -13.53 -13.41
CA PHE A 180 19.41 -14.40 -14.57
C PHE A 180 19.82 -13.65 -15.85
N ASP A 181 20.12 -12.36 -15.74
CA ASP A 181 20.47 -11.46 -16.85
C ASP A 181 19.45 -11.49 -18.00
N ILE A 182 18.16 -11.56 -17.66
CA ILE A 182 17.04 -11.49 -18.59
C ILE A 182 16.65 -10.02 -18.72
N PRO A 183 16.79 -9.37 -19.89
CA PRO A 183 16.38 -7.99 -20.06
C PRO A 183 14.85 -7.90 -19.96
N MET A 184 14.34 -7.18 -18.97
CA MET A 184 12.96 -6.72 -18.98
C MET A 184 12.91 -5.33 -19.60
N TYR A 185 12.27 -5.21 -20.76
CA TYR A 185 12.04 -3.93 -21.39
C TYR A 185 10.99 -3.16 -20.62
N LEU A 186 11.46 -2.25 -19.78
CA LEU A 186 10.62 -1.29 -19.08
C LEU A 186 10.44 -0.11 -20.01
N GLU A 187 9.38 -0.11 -20.81
CA GLU A 187 9.04 1.07 -21.60
C GLU A 187 8.69 2.24 -20.66
N ILE A 188 9.69 3.07 -20.37
CA ILE A 188 9.57 4.34 -19.62
C ILE A 188 9.60 5.53 -20.58
N GLY A 189 10.03 5.32 -21.83
CA GLY A 189 9.96 6.35 -22.87
C GLY A 189 8.50 6.53 -23.28
N GLY A 190 7.95 7.74 -23.09
CA GLY A 190 6.55 8.11 -23.33
C GLY A 190 6.07 7.98 -24.78
N ASN A 191 6.17 6.77 -25.33
CA ASN A 191 5.62 6.35 -26.59
C ASN A 191 4.09 6.42 -26.44
N PRO A 192 3.38 7.19 -27.29
CA PRO A 192 1.92 7.37 -27.19
C PRO A 192 1.12 6.06 -27.31
N ARG A 193 1.76 4.94 -27.63
CA ARG A 193 1.15 3.60 -27.70
C ARG A 193 0.82 3.00 -26.33
N TYR A 194 1.48 3.41 -25.24
CA TYR A 194 1.28 2.84 -23.91
C TYR A 194 0.79 3.90 -22.91
N VAL A 195 -0.42 3.71 -22.38
CA VAL A 195 -1.09 4.66 -21.46
C VAL A 195 -0.49 4.58 -20.04
N THR A 196 0.12 3.45 -19.67
CA THR A 196 0.72 3.24 -18.35
C THR A 196 1.92 2.30 -18.44
N SER A 197 2.89 2.45 -17.53
CA SER A 197 4.09 1.62 -17.45
C SER A 197 4.07 0.77 -16.17
N LEU A 198 4.75 -0.38 -16.21
CA LEU A 198 4.84 -1.28 -15.05
C LEU A 198 5.43 -0.60 -13.79
N PRO A 199 6.45 0.28 -13.89
CA PRO A 199 6.92 1.04 -12.73
C PRO A 199 5.87 1.99 -12.15
N ALA A 200 5.11 2.68 -13.00
CA ALA A 200 4.08 3.62 -12.55
C ALA A 200 2.91 2.88 -11.88
N SER A 201 2.47 1.76 -12.45
CA SER A 201 1.40 0.94 -11.87
C SER A 201 1.84 0.28 -10.55
N ALA A 202 3.08 -0.22 -10.45
CA ALA A 202 3.63 -0.74 -9.21
C ALA A 202 3.72 0.33 -8.11
N PHE A 203 4.06 1.57 -8.45
CA PHE A 203 4.06 2.68 -7.51
C PHE A 203 2.67 2.94 -6.93
N VAL A 204 1.63 2.99 -7.76
CA VAL A 204 0.23 3.13 -7.31
C VAL A 204 -0.19 1.94 -6.45
N MET A 205 0.14 0.71 -6.85
CA MET A 205 -0.15 -0.49 -6.06
C MET A 205 0.49 -0.45 -4.68
N SER A 206 1.72 0.07 -4.56
CA SER A 206 2.39 0.17 -3.26
C SER A 206 1.64 1.09 -2.29
N GLY A 207 0.96 2.13 -2.81
CA GLY A 207 0.07 2.97 -2.03
C GLY A 207 -1.19 2.22 -1.60
N LEU A 208 -1.84 1.52 -2.55
CA LEU A 208 -3.03 0.71 -2.26
C LEU A 208 -2.76 -0.37 -1.22
N MET A 209 -1.59 -1.02 -1.32
CA MET A 209 -1.10 -2.00 -0.36
C MET A 209 -1.08 -1.42 1.07
N ILE A 210 -0.52 -0.23 1.27
CA ILE A 210 -0.47 0.43 2.58
C ILE A 210 -1.88 0.75 3.08
N VAL A 211 -2.73 1.30 2.20
CA VAL A 211 -4.11 1.68 2.54
C VAL A 211 -4.94 0.46 2.95
N SER A 212 -4.87 -0.62 2.17
CA SER A 212 -5.51 -1.89 2.48
C SER A 212 -5.01 -2.49 3.80
N THR A 213 -3.72 -2.35 4.12
CA THR A 213 -3.16 -2.80 5.40
C THR A 213 -3.70 -1.99 6.60
N PHE A 214 -4.10 -0.72 6.42
CA PHE A 214 -4.75 0.03 7.51
C PHE A 214 -6.07 -0.61 7.95
N ILE A 215 -6.83 -1.24 7.04
CA ILE A 215 -8.06 -1.98 7.38
C ILE A 215 -7.72 -3.11 8.37
N PHE A 216 -6.68 -3.87 8.07
CA PHE A 216 -6.23 -4.94 8.97
C PHE A 216 -5.77 -4.39 10.32
N ILE A 217 -4.96 -3.34 10.31
CA ILE A 217 -4.43 -2.73 11.53
C ILE A 217 -5.56 -2.26 12.44
N ILE A 218 -6.50 -1.48 11.92
CA ILE A 218 -7.57 -0.88 12.72
C ILE A 218 -8.60 -1.90 13.19
N ASN A 219 -8.81 -2.99 12.43
CA ASN A 219 -9.73 -4.04 12.86
C ASN A 219 -9.13 -4.95 13.94
N ASN A 220 -7.80 -5.00 14.06
CA ASN A 220 -7.11 -5.98 14.91
C ASN A 220 -6.26 -5.40 16.04
N GLY A 221 -6.03 -4.09 16.06
CA GLY A 221 -5.25 -3.44 17.12
C GLY A 221 -5.41 -1.92 17.11
N ASP A 222 -4.62 -1.27 17.96
CA ASP A 222 -4.60 0.19 18.11
C ASP A 222 -3.33 0.75 17.44
N ILE A 223 -3.45 1.91 16.79
CA ILE A 223 -2.31 2.60 16.16
C ILE A 223 -2.48 4.11 16.32
N PHE A 224 -1.40 4.85 16.62
CA PHE A 224 -1.43 6.31 16.79
C PHE A 224 -2.49 6.83 17.78
N GLY A 225 -2.85 6.02 18.79
CA GLY A 225 -3.92 6.34 19.74
C GLY A 225 -5.34 6.22 19.17
N ILE A 226 -5.49 5.75 17.93
CA ILE A 226 -6.76 5.33 17.35
C ILE A 226 -7.02 3.90 17.81
N ARG A 227 -8.18 3.66 18.41
CA ARG A 227 -8.52 2.34 18.94
C ARG A 227 -9.08 1.42 17.86
N LYS A 228 -8.97 0.13 18.12
CA LYS A 228 -9.60 -0.92 17.33
C LYS A 228 -11.08 -0.61 17.07
N ALA A 229 -11.47 -0.73 15.81
CA ALA A 229 -12.84 -0.55 15.36
C ALA A 229 -13.24 -1.56 14.30
N ARG A 230 -14.52 -1.88 14.27
CA ARG A 230 -15.10 -2.70 13.21
C ARG A 230 -15.46 -1.81 12.04
N GLN A 231 -14.77 -2.03 10.92
CA GLN A 231 -14.96 -1.30 9.68
C GLN A 231 -16.21 -1.79 8.94
N ASN A 232 -16.92 -0.85 8.31
CA ASN A 232 -18.11 -1.14 7.53
C ASN A 232 -17.79 -1.97 6.26
N GLY A 233 -18.72 -2.84 5.88
CA GLY A 233 -18.61 -3.72 4.72
C GLY A 233 -18.46 -2.94 3.41
N LEU A 234 -19.22 -1.85 3.22
CA LEU A 234 -19.15 -1.02 2.02
C LEU A 234 -17.78 -0.36 1.83
N LYS A 235 -17.16 0.14 2.90
CA LYS A 235 -15.82 0.75 2.84
C LYS A 235 -14.77 -0.27 2.39
N VAL A 236 -14.83 -1.47 2.97
CA VAL A 236 -13.96 -2.59 2.62
C VAL A 236 -14.17 -3.00 1.16
N LEU A 237 -15.43 -3.08 0.71
CA LEU A 237 -15.78 -3.40 -0.67
C LEU A 237 -15.27 -2.34 -1.68
N GLN A 238 -15.37 -1.05 -1.35
CA GLN A 238 -14.85 0.02 -2.20
C GLN A 238 -13.34 -0.07 -2.39
N ILE A 239 -12.59 -0.35 -1.32
CA ILE A 239 -11.14 -0.54 -1.40
C ILE A 239 -10.81 -1.78 -2.24
N HIS A 240 -11.51 -2.90 -2.02
CA HIS A 240 -11.35 -4.10 -2.84
C HIS A 240 -11.64 -3.87 -4.32
N PHE A 241 -12.67 -3.08 -4.64
CA PHE A 241 -13.02 -2.80 -6.03
C PHE A 241 -11.89 -2.05 -6.75
N VAL A 242 -11.37 -0.98 -6.13
CA VAL A 242 -10.23 -0.22 -6.67
C VAL A 242 -8.99 -1.10 -6.79
N GLU A 243 -8.75 -1.93 -5.79
CA GLU A 243 -7.60 -2.84 -5.76
C GLU A 243 -7.67 -3.92 -6.83
N ILE A 244 -8.81 -4.58 -7.04
CA ILE A 244 -8.98 -5.62 -8.06
C ILE A 244 -8.70 -5.03 -9.45
N ILE A 245 -9.22 -3.84 -9.74
CA ILE A 245 -8.99 -3.16 -11.02
C ILE A 245 -7.50 -2.84 -11.18
N SER A 246 -6.90 -2.15 -10.20
CA SER A 246 -5.49 -1.73 -10.28
C SER A 246 -4.52 -2.91 -10.33
N CYS A 247 -4.75 -3.94 -9.51
CA CYS A 247 -3.92 -5.13 -9.46
C CYS A 247 -4.11 -5.98 -10.71
N GLY A 248 -5.33 -6.08 -11.24
CA GLY A 248 -5.63 -6.80 -12.48
C GLY A 248 -4.88 -6.20 -13.68
N VAL A 249 -4.94 -4.86 -13.83
CA VAL A 249 -4.18 -4.15 -14.87
C VAL A 249 -2.68 -4.36 -14.71
N THR A 250 -2.17 -4.22 -13.48
CA THR A 250 -0.72 -4.38 -13.23
C THR A 250 -0.24 -5.80 -13.48
N PHE A 251 -1.02 -6.80 -13.06
CA PHE A 251 -0.72 -8.21 -13.27
C PHE A 251 -0.75 -8.56 -14.77
N PHE A 252 -1.72 -8.03 -15.51
CA PHE A 252 -1.77 -8.22 -16.97
C PHE A 252 -0.53 -7.66 -17.66
N ILE A 253 -0.12 -6.43 -17.32
CA ILE A 253 1.11 -5.82 -17.85
C ILE A 253 2.32 -6.67 -17.49
N LEU A 254 2.43 -7.12 -16.22
CA LEU A 254 3.52 -8.00 -15.78
C LEU A 254 3.61 -9.28 -16.63
N VAL A 255 2.47 -9.94 -16.88
CA VAL A 255 2.43 -11.18 -17.69
C VAL A 255 2.91 -10.91 -19.11
N VAL A 256 2.45 -9.84 -19.75
CA VAL A 256 2.90 -9.45 -21.10
C VAL A 256 4.40 -9.18 -21.10
N THR A 257 4.90 -8.38 -20.16
CA THR A 257 6.34 -8.08 -20.04
C THR A 257 7.18 -9.34 -19.81
N LEU A 258 6.70 -10.29 -19.01
CA LEU A 258 7.39 -11.56 -18.80
C LEU A 258 7.40 -12.41 -20.07
N ILE A 259 6.28 -12.52 -20.79
CA ILE A 259 6.22 -13.25 -22.07
C ILE A 259 7.20 -12.65 -23.09
N GLU A 260 7.20 -11.32 -23.25
CA GLU A 260 8.14 -10.64 -24.14
C GLU A 260 9.60 -10.91 -23.73
N ALA A 261 9.91 -10.83 -22.44
CA ALA A 261 11.25 -11.12 -21.94
C ALA A 261 11.68 -12.59 -22.19
N PHE A 262 10.74 -13.55 -22.10
CA PHE A 262 11.02 -14.95 -22.41
C PHE A 262 11.19 -15.19 -23.92
N VAL A 263 10.33 -14.60 -24.76
CA VAL A 263 10.42 -14.70 -26.23
C VAL A 263 11.69 -14.05 -26.76
N LEU A 264 12.18 -12.98 -26.14
CA LEU A 264 13.43 -12.34 -26.56
C LEU A 264 14.69 -13.12 -26.11
N ARG A 265 14.56 -14.02 -25.13
CA ARG A 265 15.65 -14.84 -24.62
C ARG A 265 15.80 -16.17 -25.37
N PHE A 266 14.71 -16.74 -25.88
CA PHE A 266 14.65 -18.05 -26.53
C PHE A 266 14.26 -17.92 -28.00
#